data_AF-A0A507EQC9-F1
#
_entry.id   AF-A0A507EQC9-F1
#
_cell.length_a   1.000
_cell.length_b   1.000
_cell.length_c   1.000
_cell.angle_alpha   90.00
_cell.angle_beta   90.00
_cell.angle_gamma   90.00
#
_symmetry.space_group_name_H-M   'P 1'
#
loop_
_entity.id
_entity.type
_entity.pdbx_description
1 polymer ?
#
loop_
_entity_poly.entity_id
_entity_poly.type
_entity_poly.pdbx_seq_one_letter_code
_entity_poly.pdbx_strand_id
1 'polypeptide(L)'
;MQTQLQLQRRTGDFPSIVFVQLIPEEHTREDGESLFGGLQVVLSVTRSAAIWVVAVATAMPASPKAPPSAQIAHSITPYLSQQKMLRTSLNLYAKRSLRVQYVQLSSKAFPFRAYASASDTANLNRHLEQSDPEVFDIIQNEMRRQRESIVLIPSENFTSRAVMEALGSVMQNKYSEGYPGARYYGGNEYIDMAETLCQQRALEAFGLDPAKWGVNVQSLSGAPANLYVYSALMKPHERLMGLDLPHGGHLSHGYQTDTKKISSVSAYFETLPYRVNEKTGIVDYDMLQETATLYRPKIIVAGASAYARNWDYQRMRKIADSVNGYLMADMAHVSGLVAAGVLPSPFEFADIVTTTTHKSLRGPRGAMIFFRKGVRKVDKKGKEIMYNLEGPINFSVFPGHQGGPHNHTITALAVALKQAKGPEFKAYQQQVLRNAKQFEESFGTLQYDMVSGGTDTHLLLLDLRSKNIDGARVERVLELANIAANKNTVPGDKSALIPGGLRIGSPAMTSRGLQEKDFGQIAKFIHRGVEITRELNAGVSGKKLKDFKESLGDGSNVEQLQSLKKEVVDFAKQFPTVGYEPAEMRYR
;
A
#
# COMPACT_ATOMS: atom_id res chain seq x y z
N MET A 1 3.39 17.76 -63.14
CA MET A 1 3.84 16.44 -63.63
C MET A 1 3.46 15.41 -62.56
N GLN A 2 2.54 14.51 -62.89
CA GLN A 2 2.14 13.39 -62.02
C GLN A 2 3.35 12.52 -61.66
N THR A 3 3.45 12.00 -60.43
CA THR A 3 3.55 10.54 -60.20
C THR A 3 3.26 10.17 -58.74
N GLN A 4 2.63 9.01 -58.59
CA GLN A 4 2.14 8.36 -57.38
C GLN A 4 3.25 7.78 -56.48
N LEU A 5 2.93 7.57 -55.20
CA LEU A 5 3.36 6.36 -54.50
C LEU A 5 2.20 5.80 -53.66
N GLN A 6 1.94 4.52 -53.88
CA GLN A 6 0.79 3.74 -53.45
C GLN A 6 0.80 3.47 -51.93
N LEU A 7 -0.37 3.55 -51.30
CA LEU A 7 -0.66 2.89 -50.03
C LEU A 7 -1.71 1.80 -50.28
N GLN A 8 -1.28 0.55 -50.18
CA GLN A 8 -2.13 -0.64 -50.28
C GLN A 8 -3.20 -0.63 -49.17
N ARG A 9 -4.46 -0.80 -49.57
CA ARG A 9 -5.57 -1.15 -48.69
C ARG A 9 -5.38 -2.58 -48.17
N ARG A 10 -5.52 -2.76 -46.85
CA ARG A 10 -6.07 -3.99 -46.27
C ARG A 10 -7.31 -3.64 -45.44
N THR A 11 -8.31 -4.47 -45.63
CA THR A 11 -9.71 -4.42 -45.24
C THR A 11 -9.96 -4.51 -43.73
N GLY A 12 -10.95 -3.77 -43.23
CA GLY A 12 -11.52 -3.92 -41.89
C GLY A 12 -12.31 -2.68 -41.46
N ASP A 13 -13.61 -2.66 -41.73
CA ASP A 13 -14.54 -1.59 -41.36
C ASP A 13 -14.67 -1.41 -39.84
N PHE A 14 -14.43 -0.18 -39.35
CA PHE A 14 -15.05 0.37 -38.13
C PHE A 14 -15.14 1.92 -38.26
N PRO A 15 -16.25 2.57 -37.86
CA PRO A 15 -16.37 4.02 -37.96
C PRO A 15 -15.44 4.69 -36.93
N SER A 16 -14.56 5.57 -37.39
CA SER A 16 -13.72 6.42 -36.54
C SER A 16 -14.43 7.75 -36.31
N ILE A 17 -14.71 8.11 -35.06
CA ILE A 17 -15.18 9.46 -34.70
C ILE A 17 -13.95 10.33 -34.43
N VAL A 18 -13.83 11.43 -35.18
CA VAL A 18 -12.77 12.44 -35.00
C VAL A 18 -13.30 13.51 -34.05
N PHE A 19 -12.64 13.72 -32.91
CA PHE A 19 -12.88 14.89 -32.07
C PHE A 19 -11.90 15.99 -32.45
N VAL A 20 -12.43 17.18 -32.76
CA VAL A 20 -11.66 18.41 -32.93
C VAL A 20 -11.82 19.22 -31.65
N GLN A 21 -10.74 19.36 -30.88
CA GLN A 21 -10.72 20.22 -29.70
C GLN A 21 -10.03 21.53 -30.06
N LEU A 22 -10.75 22.64 -29.95
CA LEU A 22 -10.19 23.99 -30.07
C LEU A 22 -9.67 24.40 -28.70
N ILE A 23 -8.37 24.64 -28.57
CA ILE A 23 -7.76 25.21 -27.36
C ILE A 23 -7.40 26.67 -27.67
N PRO A 24 -7.97 27.67 -26.97
CA PRO A 24 -7.47 29.03 -27.04
C PRO A 24 -6.18 29.12 -26.23
N GLU A 25 -5.08 29.53 -26.86
CA GLU A 25 -3.90 30.01 -26.12
C GLU A 25 -4.11 31.50 -25.79
N GLU A 26 -4.10 31.84 -24.50
CA GLU A 26 -3.85 33.20 -24.06
C GLU A 26 -2.34 33.41 -23.91
N HIS A 27 -1.78 34.31 -24.71
CA HIS A 27 -0.49 34.92 -24.46
C HIS A 27 -0.70 36.41 -24.21
N THR A 28 -0.37 36.86 -23.00
CA THR A 28 -0.26 38.28 -22.68
C THR A 28 1.17 38.76 -22.88
N ARG A 29 1.35 39.76 -23.74
CA ARG A 29 2.50 40.69 -23.74
C ARG A 29 2.00 42.09 -23.35
N GLU A 30 2.92 42.92 -22.85
CA GLU A 30 2.68 44.19 -22.13
C GLU A 30 2.14 45.36 -22.97
N ASP A 31 1.68 45.13 -24.19
CA ASP A 31 1.34 46.19 -25.14
C ASP A 31 0.06 45.77 -25.89
N GLY A 32 -1.08 46.29 -25.42
CA GLY A 32 -2.42 45.83 -25.75
C GLY A 32 -2.90 46.08 -27.18
N GLU A 33 -2.51 45.21 -28.12
CA GLU A 33 -3.22 45.00 -29.39
C GLU A 33 -3.32 43.50 -29.75
N SER A 34 -4.52 43.03 -30.12
CA SER A 34 -4.78 41.64 -30.51
C SER A 34 -4.81 41.47 -32.04
N LEU A 35 -4.01 40.55 -32.59
CA LEU A 35 -4.12 40.05 -33.96
C LEU A 35 -4.48 38.57 -33.96
N PHE A 36 -5.50 38.19 -34.73
CA PHE A 36 -5.93 36.81 -34.95
C PHE A 36 -4.94 36.06 -35.84
N GLY A 37 -4.46 34.89 -35.39
CA GLY A 37 -3.75 33.96 -36.27
C GLY A 37 -3.33 32.64 -35.62
N GLY A 38 -3.71 31.51 -36.27
CA GLY A 38 -3.06 30.21 -36.11
C GLY A 38 -3.96 29.05 -35.69
N LEU A 39 -4.20 28.09 -36.60
CA LEU A 39 -4.93 26.83 -36.34
C LEU A 39 -3.89 25.71 -36.11
N GLN A 40 -3.88 25.08 -34.92
CA GLN A 40 -3.11 23.84 -34.68
C GLN A 40 -4.08 22.66 -34.55
N VAL A 41 -3.87 21.61 -35.35
CA VAL A 41 -4.66 20.38 -35.33
C VAL A 41 -3.86 19.30 -34.58
N VAL A 42 -4.37 18.83 -33.44
CA VAL A 42 -3.83 17.67 -32.74
C VAL A 42 -4.77 16.49 -32.96
N LEU A 43 -4.28 15.43 -33.62
CA LEU A 43 -4.99 14.16 -33.80
C LEU A 43 -4.62 13.23 -32.64
N SER A 44 -5.58 12.91 -31.78
CA SER A 44 -5.46 11.79 -30.82
C SER A 44 -6.48 10.70 -31.18
N VAL A 45 -6.02 9.45 -31.26
CA VAL A 45 -6.87 8.26 -31.42
C VAL A 45 -6.85 7.51 -30.08
N THR A 46 -7.97 7.50 -29.37
CA THR A 46 -8.13 6.70 -28.14
C THR A 46 -9.24 5.67 -28.29
N ARG A 47 -8.96 4.41 -27.95
CA ARG A 47 -9.95 3.34 -27.81
C ARG A 47 -10.46 3.31 -26.37
N SER A 48 -11.70 3.74 -26.12
CA SER A 48 -12.59 3.19 -25.07
C SER A 48 -13.92 3.96 -25.06
N ALA A 49 -15.03 3.21 -25.11
CA ALA A 49 -16.37 3.75 -24.91
C ALA A 49 -16.71 3.70 -23.42
N ALA A 50 -16.81 4.86 -22.78
CA ALA A 50 -17.48 5.05 -21.51
C ALA A 50 -18.44 6.23 -21.66
N ILE A 51 -19.74 5.97 -21.54
CA ILE A 51 -20.80 6.96 -21.61
C ILE A 51 -20.79 7.74 -20.29
N TRP A 52 -20.41 9.02 -20.33
CA TRP A 52 -20.59 9.96 -19.23
C TRP A 52 -21.83 10.82 -19.51
N VAL A 53 -22.80 10.81 -18.58
CA VAL A 53 -23.87 11.81 -18.55
C VAL A 53 -23.31 13.05 -17.85
N VAL A 54 -23.04 14.11 -18.62
CA VAL A 54 -22.64 15.42 -18.09
C VAL A 54 -23.89 16.27 -17.90
N ALA A 55 -24.22 16.60 -16.66
CA ALA A 55 -25.17 17.67 -16.33
C ALA A 55 -24.40 19.00 -16.29
N VAL A 56 -24.67 19.89 -17.25
CA VAL A 56 -24.12 21.25 -17.25
C VAL A 56 -25.06 22.16 -16.45
N ALA A 57 -24.63 22.58 -15.27
CA ALA A 57 -25.22 23.69 -14.54
C ALA A 57 -24.41 24.96 -14.85
N THR A 58 -24.99 25.90 -15.59
CA THR A 58 -24.39 27.21 -15.85
C THR A 58 -24.65 28.13 -14.66
N ALA A 59 -23.59 28.49 -13.93
CA ALA A 59 -23.60 29.60 -12.98
C ALA A 59 -23.01 30.84 -13.66
N MET A 60 -23.80 31.92 -13.74
CA MET A 60 -23.31 33.25 -14.16
C MET A 60 -22.74 34.02 -12.97
N PRO A 61 -21.70 34.86 -13.16
CA PRO A 61 -21.09 35.63 -12.08
C PRO A 61 -21.88 36.91 -11.76
N ALA A 62 -21.86 37.29 -10.49
CA ALA A 62 -22.47 38.51 -9.96
C ALA A 62 -21.42 39.61 -9.67
N SER A 63 -21.84 40.89 -9.83
CA SER A 63 -21.42 42.12 -9.09
C SER A 63 -21.14 43.33 -10.01
N PRO A 64 -21.32 44.62 -9.62
CA PRO A 64 -22.29 45.25 -8.68
C PRO A 64 -22.88 46.63 -9.15
N LYS A 65 -23.81 47.17 -8.32
CA LYS A 65 -24.25 48.59 -8.10
C LYS A 65 -25.56 49.11 -8.75
N ALA A 66 -26.42 49.65 -7.87
CA ALA A 66 -27.69 50.40 -8.07
C ALA A 66 -27.42 51.93 -8.28
N PRO A 67 -28.39 52.90 -8.37
CA PRO A 67 -29.85 52.91 -8.03
C PRO A 67 -30.74 53.77 -9.03
N PRO A 68 -31.84 54.49 -8.65
CA PRO A 68 -33.24 54.03 -8.78
C PRO A 68 -34.21 55.00 -9.54
N SER A 69 -35.50 54.61 -9.58
CA SER A 69 -36.74 55.42 -9.71
C SER A 69 -37.37 55.66 -11.11
N ALA A 70 -38.65 55.27 -11.25
CA ALA A 70 -39.79 56.13 -11.63
C ALA A 70 -40.99 55.31 -12.21
N GLN A 71 -42.19 55.65 -11.75
CA GLN A 71 -43.50 55.13 -12.18
C GLN A 71 -43.91 55.71 -13.55
N ILE A 72 -44.83 55.04 -14.28
CA ILE A 72 -46.09 55.57 -14.85
C ILE A 72 -46.83 54.46 -15.64
N ALA A 73 -48.16 54.57 -15.66
CA ALA A 73 -49.17 53.55 -15.92
C ALA A 73 -49.80 53.55 -17.34
N HIS A 74 -50.58 52.48 -17.61
CA HIS A 74 -51.62 52.25 -18.63
C HIS A 74 -51.13 52.06 -20.09
N SER A 75 -51.58 51.08 -20.89
CA SER A 75 -52.96 50.60 -21.11
C SER A 75 -53.07 49.32 -21.98
N ILE A 76 -54.14 48.52 -21.74
CA ILE A 76 -54.92 47.63 -22.66
C ILE A 76 -54.52 46.14 -22.85
N THR A 77 -55.46 45.29 -22.42
CA THR A 77 -55.71 43.80 -22.42
C THR A 77 -55.96 43.21 -23.84
N PRO A 78 -56.23 41.88 -24.06
CA PRO A 78 -56.21 40.69 -23.17
C PRO A 78 -55.61 39.37 -23.75
N TYR A 79 -55.19 38.42 -22.89
CA TYR A 79 -55.66 37.00 -22.93
C TYR A 79 -55.09 36.16 -21.76
N LEU A 80 -56.00 35.78 -20.85
CA LEU A 80 -56.15 34.51 -20.11
C LEU A 80 -54.96 33.82 -19.37
N SER A 81 -55.00 34.09 -18.05
CA SER A 81 -55.04 33.15 -16.90
C SER A 81 -53.81 32.36 -16.43
N GLN A 82 -53.28 32.82 -15.29
CA GLN A 82 -52.49 32.07 -14.31
C GLN A 82 -53.39 31.36 -13.27
N GLN A 83 -52.89 30.21 -12.82
CA GLN A 83 -52.84 29.66 -11.44
C GLN A 83 -54.10 29.30 -10.61
N LYS A 84 -54.05 28.03 -10.17
CA LYS A 84 -54.28 27.47 -8.82
C LYS A 84 -55.71 27.14 -8.33
N MET A 85 -55.89 25.82 -8.13
CA MET A 85 -56.46 25.13 -6.95
C MET A 85 -57.70 25.73 -6.27
N LEU A 86 -58.82 25.01 -6.30
CA LEU A 86 -59.44 24.32 -5.14
C LEU A 86 -60.82 23.71 -5.49
N ARG A 87 -60.99 22.44 -5.12
CA ARG A 87 -62.22 21.75 -4.64
C ARG A 87 -63.57 21.99 -5.34
N THR A 88 -64.16 20.89 -5.82
CA THR A 88 -65.60 20.56 -5.71
C THR A 88 -65.79 19.07 -6.04
N SER A 89 -66.02 18.24 -5.02
CA SER A 89 -67.30 17.54 -4.72
C SER A 89 -67.53 16.26 -5.55
N LEU A 90 -67.34 15.07 -4.99
CA LEU A 90 -68.35 14.26 -4.28
C LEU A 90 -69.61 13.92 -5.10
N ASN A 91 -69.82 12.61 -5.25
CA ASN A 91 -71.06 11.90 -5.60
C ASN A 91 -71.58 12.04 -7.02
N LEU A 92 -71.31 11.03 -7.87
CA LEU A 92 -72.24 10.54 -8.90
C LEU A 92 -71.71 9.25 -9.54
N TYR A 93 -71.65 8.14 -8.79
CA TYR A 93 -71.60 6.80 -9.40
C TYR A 93 -72.43 5.83 -8.56
N ALA A 94 -73.75 5.92 -8.73
CA ALA A 94 -74.67 4.87 -8.33
C ALA A 94 -75.63 4.58 -9.50
N LYS A 95 -75.63 3.31 -9.91
CA LYS A 95 -76.67 2.61 -10.68
C LYS A 95 -76.91 3.07 -12.12
N ARG A 96 -76.34 2.30 -13.06
CA ARG A 96 -77.14 1.68 -14.13
C ARG A 96 -76.44 0.44 -14.67
N SER A 97 -77.10 -0.69 -14.39
CA SER A 97 -76.84 -2.05 -14.80
C SER A 97 -76.74 -2.19 -16.32
N LEU A 98 -75.82 -3.02 -16.84
CA LEU A 98 -75.99 -3.76 -18.09
C LEU A 98 -74.94 -4.89 -18.22
N ARG A 99 -75.46 -6.12 -18.21
CA ARG A 99 -74.94 -7.41 -18.71
C ARG A 99 -73.43 -7.68 -18.67
N VAL A 100 -73.08 -8.59 -17.77
CA VAL A 100 -71.87 -9.43 -17.80
C VAL A 100 -71.85 -10.28 -19.08
N GLN A 101 -70.88 -10.04 -19.95
CA GLN A 101 -70.33 -11.07 -20.84
C GLN A 101 -69.03 -11.56 -20.21
N TYR A 102 -69.01 -12.81 -19.76
CA TYR A 102 -67.79 -13.51 -19.39
C TYR A 102 -66.98 -13.75 -20.67
N VAL A 103 -66.07 -12.83 -20.99
CA VAL A 103 -64.90 -13.18 -21.78
C VAL A 103 -63.90 -13.75 -20.79
N GLN A 104 -63.69 -15.07 -20.81
CA GLN A 104 -62.54 -15.70 -20.16
C GLN A 104 -61.27 -15.16 -20.82
N LEU A 105 -60.80 -14.01 -20.34
CA LEU A 105 -59.41 -13.62 -20.51
C LEU A 105 -58.61 -14.56 -19.62
N SER A 106 -58.15 -15.65 -20.25
CA SER A 106 -57.03 -16.47 -19.78
C SER A 106 -56.04 -15.56 -19.06
N SER A 107 -55.79 -15.87 -17.79
CA SER A 107 -54.76 -15.25 -16.97
C SER A 107 -53.42 -15.54 -17.63
N LYS A 108 -53.06 -14.75 -18.64
CA LYS A 108 -51.67 -14.61 -19.07
C LYS A 108 -50.98 -13.96 -17.88
N ALA A 109 -50.33 -14.81 -17.10
CA ALA A 109 -49.39 -14.43 -16.08
C ALA A 109 -48.57 -13.25 -16.62
N PHE A 110 -48.64 -12.11 -15.93
CA PHE A 110 -47.62 -11.09 -16.09
C PHE A 110 -46.28 -11.82 -15.98
N PRO A 111 -45.37 -11.71 -16.97
CA PRO A 111 -44.11 -12.41 -16.88
C PRO A 111 -43.45 -11.91 -15.60
N PHE A 112 -43.24 -12.87 -14.70
CA PHE A 112 -42.40 -12.70 -13.53
C PHE A 112 -41.19 -11.91 -14.00
N ARG A 113 -41.00 -10.71 -13.44
CA ARG A 113 -39.80 -9.90 -13.67
C ARG A 113 -38.65 -10.89 -13.61
N ALA A 114 -37.94 -11.12 -14.71
CA ALA A 114 -36.84 -12.06 -14.75
C ALA A 114 -35.78 -11.50 -13.80
N TYR A 115 -35.90 -11.85 -12.52
CA TYR A 115 -34.83 -11.78 -11.55
C TYR A 115 -33.63 -12.42 -12.23
N ALA A 116 -32.44 -11.84 -12.11
CA ALA A 116 -31.19 -12.55 -12.42
C ALA A 116 -31.40 -14.01 -12.01
N SER A 117 -31.38 -14.92 -12.98
CA SER A 117 -32.09 -16.20 -12.87
C SER A 117 -31.74 -16.85 -11.54
N ALA A 118 -32.66 -17.55 -10.88
CA ALA A 118 -32.38 -18.18 -9.58
C ALA A 118 -31.05 -18.98 -9.57
N SER A 119 -30.59 -19.46 -10.75
CA SER A 119 -29.25 -19.99 -11.01
C SER A 119 -28.10 -19.04 -10.66
N ASP A 120 -28.17 -17.76 -10.99
CA ASP A 120 -27.10 -16.78 -10.84
C ASP A 120 -26.95 -16.40 -9.38
N THR A 121 -28.07 -16.22 -8.67
CA THR A 121 -28.05 -16.02 -7.22
C THR A 121 -27.49 -17.25 -6.52
N ALA A 122 -27.86 -18.46 -6.94
CA ALA A 122 -27.27 -19.69 -6.40
C ALA A 122 -25.76 -19.77 -6.68
N ASN A 123 -25.32 -19.40 -7.89
CA ASN A 123 -23.90 -19.39 -8.27
C ASN A 123 -23.09 -18.40 -7.44
N LEU A 124 -23.60 -17.18 -7.21
CA LEU A 124 -22.94 -16.16 -6.40
C LEU A 124 -22.78 -16.53 -4.91
N ASN A 125 -23.54 -17.53 -4.44
CA ASN A 125 -23.49 -18.01 -3.05
C ASN A 125 -22.77 -19.36 -2.89
N ARG A 126 -22.18 -19.93 -3.95
CA ARG A 126 -21.41 -21.18 -3.84
C ARG A 126 -20.11 -20.94 -3.08
N HIS A 127 -19.68 -21.94 -2.32
CA HIS A 127 -18.36 -21.93 -1.72
C HIS A 127 -17.26 -22.03 -2.79
N LEU A 128 -16.08 -21.48 -2.48
CA LEU A 128 -14.95 -21.44 -3.40
C LEU A 128 -14.58 -22.83 -3.92
N GLU A 129 -14.56 -23.85 -3.06
CA GLU A 129 -14.28 -25.25 -3.45
C GLU A 129 -15.21 -25.77 -4.56
N GLN A 130 -16.46 -25.33 -4.58
CA GLN A 130 -17.46 -25.75 -5.58
C GLN A 130 -17.46 -24.83 -6.81
N SER A 131 -17.20 -23.54 -6.62
CA SER A 131 -17.26 -22.54 -7.67
C SER A 131 -15.99 -22.51 -8.52
N ASP A 132 -14.83 -22.71 -7.89
CA ASP A 132 -13.51 -22.69 -8.51
C ASP A 132 -12.55 -23.65 -7.76
N PRO A 133 -12.62 -24.96 -8.09
CA PRO A 133 -11.79 -25.98 -7.46
C PRO A 133 -10.28 -25.76 -7.69
N GLU A 134 -9.88 -25.11 -8.78
CA GLU A 134 -8.47 -24.86 -9.12
C GLU A 134 -7.88 -23.81 -8.18
N VAL A 135 -8.56 -22.67 -7.99
CA VAL A 135 -8.13 -21.64 -7.04
C VAL A 135 -8.18 -22.18 -5.60
N PHE A 136 -9.19 -22.98 -5.27
CA PHE A 136 -9.24 -23.65 -3.97
C PHE A 136 -8.01 -24.53 -3.74
N ASP A 137 -7.61 -25.34 -4.73
CA ASP A 137 -6.43 -26.21 -4.62
C ASP A 137 -5.12 -25.44 -4.45
N ILE A 138 -4.97 -24.31 -5.16
CA ILE A 138 -3.83 -23.40 -4.98
C ILE A 138 -3.74 -22.89 -3.54
N ILE A 139 -4.87 -22.47 -2.95
CA ILE A 139 -4.93 -22.01 -1.56
C ILE A 139 -4.56 -23.14 -0.61
N GLN A 140 -5.06 -24.36 -0.84
CA GLN A 140 -4.73 -25.53 -0.01
C GLN A 140 -3.23 -25.88 -0.07
N ASN A 141 -2.60 -25.75 -1.24
CA ASN A 141 -1.15 -25.93 -1.39
C ASN A 141 -0.36 -24.83 -0.65
N GLU A 142 -0.81 -23.57 -0.67
CA GLU A 142 -0.16 -22.49 0.09
C GLU A 142 -0.33 -22.68 1.61
N MET A 143 -1.50 -23.15 2.08
CA MET A 143 -1.69 -23.52 3.49
C MET A 143 -0.71 -24.62 3.92
N ARG A 144 -0.49 -25.62 3.06
CA ARG A 144 0.51 -26.66 3.28
C ARG A 144 1.91 -26.06 3.35
N ARG A 145 2.29 -25.24 2.37
CA ARG A 145 3.61 -24.60 2.32
C ARG A 145 3.88 -23.79 3.60
N GLN A 146 2.93 -22.96 4.04
CA GLN A 146 3.06 -22.16 5.27
C GLN A 146 3.24 -23.02 6.53
N ARG A 147 2.53 -24.16 6.61
CA ARG A 147 2.66 -25.11 7.72
C ARG A 147 4.00 -25.83 7.72
N GLU A 148 4.48 -26.22 6.54
CA GLU A 148 5.68 -27.04 6.33
C GLU A 148 6.99 -26.22 6.23
N SER A 149 6.92 -24.89 6.19
CA SER A 149 8.08 -24.02 6.01
C SER A 149 8.52 -23.30 7.29
N ILE A 150 9.82 -23.03 7.38
CA ILE A 150 10.37 -21.98 8.24
C ILE A 150 10.35 -20.68 7.43
N VAL A 151 9.56 -19.69 7.88
CA VAL A 151 9.37 -18.40 7.20
C VAL A 151 10.15 -17.30 7.91
N LEU A 152 11.25 -16.86 7.30
CA LEU A 152 12.19 -15.88 7.86
C LEU A 152 12.24 -14.56 7.09
N ILE A 153 11.38 -14.36 6.09
CA ILE A 153 11.27 -13.07 5.41
C ILE A 153 10.76 -12.04 6.45
N PRO A 154 11.54 -11.01 6.83
CA PRO A 154 11.21 -10.13 7.96
C PRO A 154 10.01 -9.21 7.72
N SER A 155 9.52 -9.15 6.48
CA SER A 155 8.33 -8.42 6.07
C SER A 155 7.07 -9.29 6.01
N GLU A 156 7.19 -10.59 6.24
CA GLU A 156 6.06 -11.52 6.29
C GLU A 156 5.62 -11.76 7.72
N ASN A 157 4.34 -12.12 7.85
CA ASN A 157 3.73 -12.54 9.10
C ASN A 157 2.47 -13.34 8.80
N PHE A 158 1.96 -14.06 9.80
CA PHE A 158 0.66 -14.74 9.72
C PHE A 158 -0.39 -13.90 10.44
N THR A 159 -1.39 -13.43 9.72
CA THR A 159 -2.48 -12.63 10.31
C THR A 159 -3.48 -13.52 11.04
N SER A 160 -4.26 -12.95 11.96
CA SER A 160 -5.27 -13.69 12.70
C SER A 160 -6.50 -14.06 11.86
N ARG A 161 -7.20 -15.13 12.25
CA ARG A 161 -8.45 -15.57 11.63
C ARG A 161 -9.50 -14.45 11.60
N ALA A 162 -9.66 -13.73 12.71
CA ALA A 162 -10.61 -12.61 12.80
C ALA A 162 -10.32 -11.47 11.80
N VAL A 163 -9.04 -11.21 11.49
CA VAL A 163 -8.68 -10.23 10.46
C VAL A 163 -9.07 -10.75 9.07
N MET A 164 -8.88 -12.04 8.78
CA MET A 164 -9.27 -12.63 7.50
C MET A 164 -10.79 -12.71 7.31
N GLU A 165 -11.53 -13.01 8.38
CA GLU A 165 -13.00 -13.01 8.37
C GLU A 165 -13.56 -11.61 8.04
N ALA A 166 -12.98 -10.55 8.61
CA ALA A 166 -13.35 -9.17 8.27
C ALA A 166 -12.93 -8.81 6.83
N LEU A 167 -11.78 -9.30 6.36
CA LEU A 167 -11.25 -9.03 5.02
C LEU A 167 -12.12 -9.64 3.92
N GLY A 168 -12.66 -10.85 4.15
CA GLY A 168 -13.58 -11.55 3.23
C GLY A 168 -15.06 -11.19 3.40
N SER A 169 -15.37 -10.08 4.10
CA SER A 169 -16.75 -9.71 4.43
C SER A 169 -17.41 -8.84 3.35
N VAL A 170 -18.73 -8.68 3.47
CA VAL A 170 -19.57 -7.84 2.59
C VAL A 170 -19.20 -6.35 2.59
N MET A 171 -18.32 -5.92 3.51
CA MET A 171 -17.80 -4.54 3.54
C MET A 171 -17.15 -4.15 2.20
N GLN A 172 -16.65 -5.12 1.42
CA GLN A 172 -16.08 -4.87 0.09
C GLN A 172 -17.08 -4.31 -0.93
N ASN A 173 -18.38 -4.53 -0.73
CA ASN A 173 -19.41 -4.19 -1.72
C ASN A 173 -19.71 -2.68 -1.75
N LYS A 174 -19.39 -1.95 -0.67
CA LYS A 174 -19.82 -0.56 -0.52
C LYS A 174 -18.79 0.40 -1.09
N TYR A 175 -19.24 1.29 -1.98
CA TYR A 175 -18.48 2.44 -2.46
C TYR A 175 -18.65 3.63 -1.51
N SER A 176 -17.55 4.21 -1.01
CA SER A 176 -17.54 5.19 0.10
C SER A 176 -16.57 6.36 -0.11
N GLU A 177 -16.45 6.87 -1.34
CA GLU A 177 -15.61 8.05 -1.61
C GLU A 177 -15.93 9.24 -0.69
N GLY A 178 -14.87 9.96 -0.32
CA GLY A 178 -14.86 10.96 0.73
C GLY A 178 -14.41 10.38 2.07
N TYR A 179 -14.76 11.07 3.14
CA TYR A 179 -14.39 10.75 4.52
C TYR A 179 -15.64 10.61 5.40
N PRO A 180 -15.55 10.01 6.60
CA PRO A 180 -16.70 9.88 7.49
C PRO A 180 -17.44 11.20 7.71
N GLY A 181 -18.77 11.21 7.55
CA GLY A 181 -19.60 12.41 7.62
C GLY A 181 -19.55 13.35 6.39
N ALA A 182 -18.66 13.09 5.42
CA ALA A 182 -18.47 13.88 4.21
C ALA A 182 -18.29 12.96 2.99
N ARG A 183 -19.27 12.09 2.76
CA ARG A 183 -19.27 11.12 1.65
C ARG A 183 -19.95 11.68 0.41
N TYR A 184 -19.49 11.26 -0.76
CA TYR A 184 -20.11 11.57 -2.05
C TYR A 184 -21.36 10.72 -2.31
N TYR A 185 -21.46 9.56 -1.65
CA TYR A 185 -22.54 8.59 -1.82
C TYR A 185 -23.31 8.36 -0.52
N GLY A 186 -24.61 8.10 -0.63
CA GLY A 186 -25.45 7.69 0.50
C GLY A 186 -25.19 6.25 0.97
N GLY A 187 -25.82 5.86 2.09
CA GLY A 187 -25.79 4.49 2.62
C GLY A 187 -24.49 4.09 3.32
N ASN A 188 -23.69 5.05 3.79
CA ASN A 188 -22.38 4.81 4.40
C ASN A 188 -22.38 4.81 5.94
N GLU A 189 -23.55 4.78 6.60
CA GLU A 189 -23.67 4.82 8.07
C GLU A 189 -22.71 3.84 8.78
N TYR A 190 -22.75 2.55 8.41
CA TYR A 190 -21.89 1.53 9.01
C TYR A 190 -20.44 1.56 8.51
N ILE A 191 -20.20 2.11 7.31
CA ILE A 191 -18.84 2.31 6.81
C ILE A 191 -18.15 3.42 7.59
N ASP A 192 -18.86 4.50 7.88
CA ASP A 192 -18.37 5.61 8.69
C ASP A 192 -18.08 5.16 10.11
N MET A 193 -18.92 4.28 10.69
CA MET A 193 -18.62 3.62 11.98
C MET A 193 -17.31 2.84 11.92
N ALA A 194 -17.11 2.00 10.90
CA ALA A 194 -15.91 1.18 10.77
C ALA A 194 -14.64 2.00 10.55
N GLU A 195 -14.68 3.01 9.67
CA GLU A 195 -13.54 3.86 9.38
C GLU A 195 -13.18 4.77 10.58
N THR A 196 -14.18 5.37 11.23
CA THR A 196 -13.96 6.19 12.43
C THR A 196 -13.36 5.36 13.57
N LEU A 197 -13.88 4.15 13.79
CA LEU A 197 -13.33 3.22 14.78
C LEU A 197 -11.89 2.81 14.43
N CYS A 198 -11.59 2.60 13.15
CA CYS A 198 -10.24 2.27 12.69
C CYS A 198 -9.27 3.42 12.98
N GLN A 199 -9.65 4.67 12.65
CA GLN A 199 -8.86 5.87 12.94
C GLN A 199 -8.61 6.03 14.44
N GLN A 200 -9.65 5.90 15.27
CA GLN A 200 -9.53 5.96 16.72
C GLN A 200 -8.56 4.89 17.25
N ARG A 201 -8.75 3.63 16.85
CA ARG A 201 -7.87 2.52 17.28
C ARG A 201 -6.44 2.69 16.79
N ALA A 202 -6.23 3.30 15.63
CA ALA A 202 -4.90 3.59 15.12
C ALA A 202 -4.17 4.58 16.03
N LEU A 203 -4.82 5.69 16.41
CA LEU A 203 -4.23 6.66 17.35
C LEU A 203 -3.97 6.02 18.72
N GLU A 204 -4.95 5.25 19.24
CA GLU A 204 -4.81 4.57 20.53
C GLU A 204 -3.70 3.51 20.55
N ALA A 205 -3.52 2.73 19.47
CA ALA A 205 -2.51 1.69 19.38
C ALA A 205 -1.07 2.23 19.43
N PHE A 206 -0.88 3.50 19.08
CA PHE A 206 0.41 4.18 19.13
C PHE A 206 0.48 5.22 20.26
N GLY A 207 -0.50 5.26 21.17
CA GLY A 207 -0.52 6.16 22.32
C GLY A 207 -0.59 7.65 21.93
N LEU A 208 -1.27 7.98 20.83
CA LEU A 208 -1.28 9.33 20.27
C LEU A 208 -2.48 10.15 20.76
N ASP A 209 -2.19 11.39 21.15
CA ASP A 209 -3.20 12.41 21.45
C ASP A 209 -3.90 12.87 20.15
N PRO A 210 -5.22 12.67 20.00
CA PRO A 210 -5.97 13.09 18.81
C PRO A 210 -5.94 14.61 18.54
N ALA A 211 -5.64 15.44 19.55
CA ALA A 211 -5.45 16.87 19.36
C ALA A 211 -4.12 17.20 18.66
N LYS A 212 -3.12 16.31 18.75
CA LYS A 212 -1.78 16.49 18.19
C LYS A 212 -1.52 15.62 16.96
N TRP A 213 -2.34 14.61 16.73
CA TRP A 213 -2.19 13.66 15.62
C TRP A 213 -3.52 13.34 14.97
N GLY A 214 -3.51 13.31 13.64
CA GLY A 214 -4.54 12.63 12.84
C GLY A 214 -3.96 11.42 12.14
N VAL A 215 -4.85 10.63 11.54
CA VAL A 215 -4.49 9.45 10.76
C VAL A 215 -5.43 9.28 9.58
N ASN A 216 -4.86 9.02 8.40
CA ASN A 216 -5.57 8.51 7.25
C ASN A 216 -5.36 6.99 7.15
N VAL A 217 -6.45 6.23 7.05
CA VAL A 217 -6.44 4.75 7.02
C VAL A 217 -6.86 4.18 5.66
N GLN A 218 -7.00 5.02 4.64
CA GLN A 218 -7.53 4.62 3.32
C GLN A 218 -6.45 4.20 2.32
N SER A 219 -5.16 4.47 2.60
CA SER A 219 -4.09 4.14 1.65
C SER A 219 -3.97 2.62 1.45
N LEU A 220 -3.98 2.20 0.19
CA LEU A 220 -4.07 0.78 -0.18
C LEU A 220 -2.85 -0.06 0.23
N SER A 221 -1.66 0.55 0.36
CA SER A 221 -0.42 -0.13 0.76
C SER A 221 0.69 0.89 1.07
N GLY A 222 1.86 0.42 1.50
CA GLY A 222 2.94 1.31 1.98
C GLY A 222 3.57 2.19 0.90
N ALA A 223 3.82 1.63 -0.29
CA ALA A 223 4.37 2.41 -1.40
C ALA A 223 3.44 3.56 -1.84
N PRO A 224 2.14 3.34 -2.09
CA PRO A 224 1.21 4.44 -2.35
C PRO A 224 1.08 5.40 -1.17
N ALA A 225 1.08 4.93 0.08
CA ALA A 225 1.03 5.81 1.26
C ALA A 225 2.17 6.84 1.25
N ASN A 226 3.39 6.40 0.96
CA ASN A 226 4.53 7.30 0.85
C ASN A 226 4.37 8.28 -0.32
N LEU A 227 3.95 7.80 -1.50
CA LEU A 227 3.69 8.66 -2.65
C LEU A 227 2.64 9.73 -2.33
N TYR A 228 1.57 9.41 -1.61
CA TYR A 228 0.54 10.39 -1.25
C TYR A 228 1.06 11.46 -0.29
N VAL A 229 1.96 11.12 0.63
CA VAL A 229 2.63 12.12 1.46
C VAL A 229 3.48 13.05 0.60
N TYR A 230 4.22 12.49 -0.36
CA TYR A 230 5.06 13.27 -1.26
C TYR A 230 4.23 14.21 -2.11
N SER A 231 3.21 13.71 -2.81
CA SER A 231 2.33 14.54 -3.63
C SER A 231 1.54 15.58 -2.83
N ALA A 232 1.25 15.32 -1.55
CA ALA A 232 0.60 16.30 -0.67
C ALA A 232 1.50 17.48 -0.29
N LEU A 233 2.80 17.25 -0.13
CA LEU A 233 3.73 18.19 0.49
C LEU A 233 4.81 18.71 -0.47
N MET A 234 4.95 18.08 -1.63
CA MET A 234 5.95 18.37 -2.64
C MET A 234 5.31 18.61 -4.00
N LYS A 235 5.78 19.64 -4.69
CA LYS A 235 5.54 19.79 -6.13
C LYS A 235 6.41 18.77 -6.90
N PRO A 236 6.04 18.42 -8.15
CA PRO A 236 6.95 17.67 -9.02
C PRO A 236 8.34 18.31 -9.05
N HIS A 237 9.37 17.47 -8.99
CA HIS A 237 10.80 17.85 -8.94
C HIS A 237 11.28 18.57 -7.68
N GLU A 238 10.46 18.70 -6.64
CA GLU A 238 10.99 19.02 -5.30
C GLU A 238 11.79 17.84 -4.73
N ARG A 239 12.61 18.14 -3.72
CA ARG A 239 13.74 17.30 -3.31
C ARG A 239 13.40 16.39 -2.13
N LEU A 240 13.75 15.12 -2.24
CA LEU A 240 13.56 14.08 -1.24
C LEU A 240 14.91 13.43 -0.88
N MET A 241 15.12 13.15 0.41
CA MET A 241 16.22 12.29 0.85
C MET A 241 15.69 11.08 1.61
N GLY A 242 16.17 9.89 1.24
CA GLY A 242 15.87 8.62 1.90
C GLY A 242 17.13 7.76 2.01
N LEU A 243 17.09 6.72 2.83
CA LEU A 243 18.21 5.78 2.93
C LEU A 243 18.38 5.06 1.58
N ASP A 244 19.63 4.93 1.10
CA ASP A 244 19.92 4.25 -0.17
C ASP A 244 19.41 2.81 -0.14
N LEU A 245 18.85 2.32 -1.25
CA LEU A 245 18.27 0.97 -1.32
C LEU A 245 19.30 -0.11 -0.97
N PRO A 246 20.54 -0.08 -1.51
CA PRO A 246 21.55 -1.09 -1.16
C PRO A 246 22.02 -1.01 0.30
N HIS A 247 21.82 0.13 0.96
CA HIS A 247 22.18 0.39 2.36
C HIS A 247 21.00 0.15 3.31
N GLY A 248 19.91 -0.46 2.82
CA GLY A 248 18.79 -0.90 3.63
C GLY A 248 17.53 -0.06 3.53
N GLY A 249 17.50 0.95 2.65
CA GLY A 249 16.32 1.74 2.33
C GLY A 249 15.20 0.95 1.65
N HIS A 250 14.21 1.66 1.12
CA HIS A 250 13.09 1.06 0.39
C HIS A 250 12.84 1.80 -0.93
N LEU A 251 12.33 1.07 -1.93
CA LEU A 251 12.05 1.63 -3.27
C LEU A 251 11.15 2.86 -3.24
N SER A 252 10.18 2.91 -2.33
CA SER A 252 9.29 4.07 -2.19
C SER A 252 9.95 5.29 -1.55
N HIS A 253 11.22 5.25 -1.17
CA HIS A 253 11.96 6.42 -0.66
C HIS A 253 12.75 7.15 -1.76
N GLY A 254 12.65 6.67 -3.00
CA GLY A 254 13.47 7.10 -4.12
C GLY A 254 14.60 6.13 -4.39
N TYR A 255 14.75 5.69 -5.64
CA TYR A 255 15.87 4.85 -6.05
C TYR A 255 16.15 4.99 -7.54
N GLN A 256 17.41 5.22 -7.86
CA GLN A 256 17.93 5.27 -9.22
C GLN A 256 19.33 4.69 -9.27
N THR A 257 19.71 4.15 -10.43
CA THR A 257 21.09 3.85 -10.79
C THR A 257 21.67 4.99 -11.62
N ASP A 258 22.96 4.92 -11.94
CA ASP A 258 23.63 5.89 -12.83
C ASP A 258 22.93 6.04 -14.19
N THR A 259 22.24 4.99 -14.64
CA THR A 259 21.64 4.91 -15.97
C THR A 259 20.12 4.98 -15.97
N LYS A 260 19.44 4.80 -14.82
CA LYS A 260 17.98 4.66 -14.80
C LYS A 260 17.36 5.05 -13.46
N LYS A 261 16.31 5.86 -13.51
CA LYS A 261 15.35 6.06 -12.41
C LYS A 261 14.49 4.79 -12.29
N ILE A 262 14.68 4.03 -11.21
CA ILE A 262 14.02 2.72 -11.02
C ILE A 262 12.68 2.91 -10.32
N SER A 263 12.68 3.66 -9.22
CA SER A 263 11.45 4.03 -8.53
C SER A 263 10.78 5.20 -9.23
N SER A 264 9.47 5.13 -9.45
CA SER A 264 8.71 6.26 -9.97
C SER A 264 8.76 7.48 -9.04
N VAL A 265 9.05 7.29 -7.74
CA VAL A 265 9.30 8.43 -6.82
C VAL A 265 10.47 9.28 -7.33
N SER A 266 11.55 8.66 -7.82
CA SER A 266 12.69 9.38 -8.42
C SER A 266 12.35 9.97 -9.79
N ALA A 267 11.29 9.51 -10.45
CA ALA A 267 10.81 10.10 -11.70
C ALA A 267 9.97 11.37 -11.45
N TYR A 268 9.11 11.35 -10.43
CA TYR A 268 8.25 12.48 -10.09
C TYR A 268 8.94 13.55 -9.23
N PHE A 269 9.90 13.14 -8.39
CA PHE A 269 10.63 13.99 -7.45
C PHE A 269 12.13 13.82 -7.64
N GLU A 270 12.91 14.83 -7.25
CA GLU A 270 14.37 14.70 -7.27
C GLU A 270 14.82 14.03 -5.98
N THR A 271 15.55 12.92 -6.10
CA THR A 271 15.94 12.08 -4.96
C THR A 271 17.45 12.01 -4.81
N LEU A 272 17.96 12.29 -3.61
CA LEU A 272 19.36 12.06 -3.24
C LEU A 272 19.41 11.10 -2.04
N PRO A 273 20.02 9.92 -2.16
CA PRO A 273 20.10 9.00 -1.03
C PRO A 273 21.12 9.48 0.00
N TYR A 274 20.87 9.18 1.27
CA TYR A 274 21.92 9.10 2.29
C TYR A 274 22.27 7.63 2.58
N ARG A 275 23.43 7.39 3.20
CA ARG A 275 24.01 6.04 3.31
C ARG A 275 24.36 5.69 4.75
N VAL A 276 24.55 4.40 4.98
CA VAL A 276 25.29 3.93 6.16
C VAL A 276 26.79 4.09 5.96
N ASN A 277 27.52 4.27 7.05
CA ASN A 277 28.96 4.10 7.08
C ASN A 277 29.28 2.62 6.86
N GLU A 278 29.97 2.28 5.78
CA GLU A 278 30.18 0.87 5.39
C GLU A 278 31.00 0.06 6.41
N LYS A 279 31.82 0.72 7.24
CA LYS A 279 32.61 0.05 8.29
C LYS A 279 31.75 -0.34 9.48
N THR A 280 30.79 0.50 9.85
CA THR A 280 29.97 0.30 11.06
C THR A 280 28.58 -0.24 10.75
N GLY A 281 28.10 -0.14 9.51
CA GLY A 281 26.73 -0.48 9.11
C GLY A 281 25.65 0.42 9.71
N ILE A 282 26.04 1.54 10.35
CA ILE A 282 25.13 2.53 10.97
C ILE A 282 24.96 3.71 10.02
N VAL A 283 23.77 4.33 9.98
CA VAL A 283 23.53 5.55 9.20
C VAL A 283 24.61 6.59 9.51
N ASP A 284 25.23 7.15 8.46
CA ASP A 284 26.21 8.22 8.60
C ASP A 284 25.47 9.55 8.75
N TYR A 285 25.09 9.88 9.98
CA TYR A 285 24.29 11.06 10.28
C TYR A 285 25.02 12.38 10.02
N ASP A 286 26.36 12.37 10.09
CA ASP A 286 27.16 13.56 9.83
C ASP A 286 27.21 13.84 8.33
N MET A 287 27.48 12.81 7.51
CA MET A 287 27.38 12.92 6.05
C MET A 287 25.96 13.26 5.59
N LEU A 288 24.93 12.69 6.22
CA LEU A 288 23.54 13.08 5.97
C LEU A 288 23.32 14.57 6.27
N GLN A 289 23.85 15.11 7.36
CA GLN A 289 23.70 16.53 7.67
C GLN A 289 24.40 17.43 6.63
N GLU A 290 25.63 17.10 6.25
CA GLU A 290 26.40 17.84 5.25
C GLU A 290 25.65 17.86 3.90
N THR A 291 25.27 16.68 3.41
CA THR A 291 24.57 16.54 2.13
C THR A 291 23.17 17.14 2.16
N ALA A 292 22.42 17.04 3.26
CA ALA A 292 21.14 17.72 3.41
C ALA A 292 21.28 19.25 3.34
N THR A 293 22.33 19.82 3.94
CA THR A 293 22.59 21.27 3.91
C THR A 293 22.81 21.78 2.48
N LEU A 294 23.52 21.00 1.66
CA LEU A 294 23.77 21.31 0.25
C LEU A 294 22.53 21.07 -0.62
N TYR A 295 21.87 19.92 -0.42
CA TYR A 295 20.77 19.47 -1.27
C TYR A 295 19.43 20.11 -0.92
N ARG A 296 19.23 20.56 0.33
CA ARG A 296 18.01 21.22 0.85
C ARG A 296 16.73 20.43 0.54
N PRO A 297 16.60 19.19 1.04
CA PRO A 297 15.40 18.38 0.82
C PRO A 297 14.17 19.00 1.48
N LYS A 298 13.02 18.86 0.82
CA LYS A 298 11.71 19.19 1.38
C LYS A 298 11.26 18.15 2.39
N ILE A 299 11.60 16.88 2.16
CA ILE A 299 11.31 15.75 3.04
C ILE A 299 12.58 14.93 3.24
N ILE A 300 12.87 14.57 4.49
CA ILE A 300 13.87 13.55 4.85
C ILE A 300 13.12 12.36 5.44
N VAL A 301 13.36 11.17 4.89
CA VAL A 301 12.73 9.92 5.33
C VAL A 301 13.64 9.18 6.30
N ALA A 302 13.15 8.89 7.50
CA ALA A 302 13.75 7.97 8.49
C ALA A 302 12.98 6.65 8.47
N GLY A 303 13.44 5.70 7.67
CA GLY A 303 12.78 4.40 7.52
C GLY A 303 13.59 3.46 6.65
N ALA A 304 13.45 2.16 6.89
CA ALA A 304 14.28 1.14 6.25
C ALA A 304 13.52 -0.18 6.10
N SER A 305 13.98 -0.98 5.13
CA SER A 305 13.57 -2.37 4.94
C SER A 305 14.63 -3.38 5.40
N ALA A 306 15.90 -3.01 5.41
CA ALA A 306 17.01 -3.90 5.79
C ALA A 306 18.06 -3.17 6.64
N TYR A 307 17.61 -2.49 7.69
CA TYR A 307 18.45 -1.86 8.71
C TYR A 307 18.14 -2.47 10.07
N ALA A 308 19.16 -3.04 10.72
CA ALA A 308 18.99 -3.86 11.92
C ALA A 308 19.04 -3.06 13.23
N ARG A 309 19.19 -1.74 13.18
CA ARG A 309 19.44 -0.89 14.35
C ARG A 309 18.32 0.13 14.56
N ASN A 310 18.26 0.67 15.77
CA ASN A 310 17.36 1.76 16.08
C ASN A 310 17.78 3.05 15.37
N TRP A 311 16.78 3.88 15.05
CA TRP A 311 17.01 5.21 14.48
C TRP A 311 17.29 6.23 15.57
N ASP A 312 18.29 7.09 15.36
CA ASP A 312 18.41 8.34 16.10
C ASP A 312 17.43 9.38 15.54
N TYR A 313 16.16 9.27 15.93
CA TYR A 313 15.11 10.19 15.48
C TYR A 313 15.35 11.65 15.93
N GLN A 314 16.03 11.84 17.07
CA GLN A 314 16.39 13.19 17.55
C GLN A 314 17.40 13.84 16.61
N ARG A 315 18.43 13.09 16.18
CA ARG A 315 19.40 13.54 15.18
C ARG A 315 18.73 13.81 13.84
N MET A 316 17.85 12.93 13.39
CA MET A 316 17.07 13.13 12.16
C MET A 316 16.23 14.41 12.21
N ARG A 317 15.58 14.70 13.35
CA ARG A 317 14.81 15.94 13.56
C ARG A 317 15.67 17.18 13.43
N LYS A 318 16.82 17.20 14.12
CA LYS A 318 17.77 18.32 14.05
C LYS A 318 18.23 18.59 12.62
N ILE A 319 18.50 17.54 11.84
CA ILE A 319 18.90 17.67 10.43
C ILE A 319 17.75 18.24 9.59
N ALA A 320 16.54 17.69 9.72
CA ALA A 320 15.36 18.20 9.00
C ALA A 320 15.07 19.68 9.33
N ASP A 321 15.20 20.08 10.60
CA ASP A 321 15.04 21.47 11.03
C ASP A 321 16.07 22.41 10.41
N SER A 322 17.34 21.97 10.33
CA SER A 322 18.43 22.79 9.78
C SER A 322 18.21 23.21 8.32
N VAL A 323 17.41 22.44 7.57
CA VAL A 323 17.05 22.71 6.18
C VAL A 323 15.58 23.13 6.00
N ASN A 324 14.86 23.35 7.11
CA ASN A 324 13.42 23.64 7.13
C ASN A 324 12.56 22.60 6.37
N GLY A 325 13.01 21.35 6.36
CA GLY A 325 12.32 20.20 5.78
C GLY A 325 11.33 19.54 6.75
N TYR A 326 10.53 18.61 6.23
CA TYR A 326 9.72 17.70 7.04
C TYR A 326 10.51 16.43 7.35
N LEU A 327 10.38 15.94 8.58
CA LEU A 327 10.83 14.60 8.94
C LEU A 327 9.66 13.63 8.77
N MET A 328 9.83 12.66 7.88
CA MET A 328 8.89 11.56 7.69
C MET A 328 9.50 10.27 8.21
N ALA A 329 8.84 9.58 9.13
CA ALA A 329 9.25 8.24 9.54
C ALA A 329 8.44 7.17 8.80
N ASP A 330 9.09 6.29 8.06
CA ASP A 330 8.44 5.10 7.51
C ASP A 330 8.75 3.91 8.41
N MET A 331 7.82 3.62 9.31
CA MET A 331 7.97 2.57 10.32
C MET A 331 7.41 1.22 9.87
N ALA A 332 7.16 1.01 8.57
CA ALA A 332 6.48 -0.17 8.04
C ALA A 332 6.97 -1.51 8.61
N HIS A 333 8.29 -1.66 8.78
CA HIS A 333 8.91 -2.87 9.31
C HIS A 333 8.77 -3.03 10.83
N VAL A 334 8.73 -1.94 11.59
CA VAL A 334 8.80 -1.94 13.06
C VAL A 334 7.50 -1.49 13.74
N SER A 335 6.44 -1.23 12.98
CA SER A 335 5.19 -0.67 13.52
C SER A 335 4.55 -1.51 14.62
N GLY A 336 4.62 -2.84 14.56
CA GLY A 336 4.16 -3.69 15.66
C GLY A 336 5.00 -3.51 16.93
N LEU A 337 6.32 -3.39 16.79
CA LEU A 337 7.25 -3.18 17.90
C LEU A 337 7.05 -1.79 18.55
N VAL A 338 6.80 -0.78 17.73
CA VAL A 338 6.46 0.58 18.19
C VAL A 338 5.11 0.58 18.91
N ALA A 339 4.06 -0.04 18.35
CA ALA A 339 2.75 -0.14 18.99
C ALA A 339 2.80 -0.84 20.36
N ALA A 340 3.64 -1.87 20.49
CA ALA A 340 3.85 -2.57 21.76
C ALA A 340 4.72 -1.79 22.77
N GLY A 341 5.31 -0.66 22.38
CA GLY A 341 6.21 0.13 23.21
C GLY A 341 7.51 -0.60 23.56
N VAL A 342 8.02 -1.46 22.66
CA VAL A 342 9.28 -2.21 22.85
C VAL A 342 10.44 -1.66 22.03
N LEU A 343 10.19 -0.67 21.17
CA LEU A 343 11.20 0.12 20.46
C LEU A 343 10.95 1.63 20.59
N PRO A 344 11.96 2.47 20.37
CA PRO A 344 11.79 3.93 20.34
C PRO A 344 10.72 4.37 19.34
N SER A 345 9.86 5.29 19.77
CA SER A 345 8.74 5.78 18.97
C SER A 345 9.17 6.93 18.04
N PRO A 346 8.89 6.86 16.73
CA PRO A 346 9.14 7.98 15.82
C PRO A 346 8.20 9.18 16.07
N PHE A 347 7.06 8.96 16.74
CA PHE A 347 6.02 9.97 16.96
C PHE A 347 6.44 11.09 17.92
N GLU A 348 7.59 10.97 18.59
CA GLU A 348 8.16 12.07 19.37
C GLU A 348 8.76 13.16 18.46
N PHE A 349 9.35 12.76 17.33
CA PHE A 349 10.18 13.63 16.50
C PHE A 349 9.63 13.89 15.10
N ALA A 350 8.96 12.90 14.50
CA ALA A 350 8.49 13.00 13.12
C ALA A 350 7.31 13.98 12.97
N ASP A 351 7.23 14.59 11.78
CA ASP A 351 6.07 15.38 11.35
C ASP A 351 4.98 14.47 10.76
N ILE A 352 5.41 13.44 10.03
CA ILE A 352 4.57 12.43 9.38
C ILE A 352 5.11 11.05 9.73
N VAL A 353 4.23 10.09 9.98
CA VAL A 353 4.61 8.67 10.11
C VAL A 353 3.79 7.84 9.15
N THR A 354 4.42 7.10 8.25
CA THR A 354 3.75 6.11 7.40
C THR A 354 4.07 4.71 7.87
N THR A 355 3.15 3.79 7.60
CA THR A 355 3.38 2.38 7.87
C THR A 355 2.51 1.49 7.00
N THR A 356 3.03 0.33 6.64
CA THR A 356 2.20 -0.80 6.26
C THR A 356 1.54 -1.44 7.47
N THR A 357 0.46 -2.19 7.25
CA THR A 357 -0.29 -2.84 8.34
C THR A 357 -0.06 -4.35 8.46
N HIS A 358 0.67 -4.98 7.52
CA HIS A 358 0.78 -6.45 7.41
C HIS A 358 2.08 -7.07 7.93
N LYS A 359 3.09 -6.27 8.28
CA LYS A 359 4.42 -6.77 8.70
C LYS A 359 4.41 -7.14 10.19
N SER A 360 5.25 -6.49 11.00
CA SER A 360 5.26 -6.69 12.46
C SER A 360 3.93 -6.33 13.13
N LEU A 361 3.11 -5.44 12.54
CA LEU A 361 1.77 -5.12 13.05
C LEU A 361 0.76 -6.29 12.91
N ARG A 362 1.03 -7.26 12.02
CA ARG A 362 0.23 -8.50 11.86
C ARG A 362 -1.25 -8.27 11.50
N GLY A 363 -1.55 -7.20 10.77
CA GLY A 363 -2.88 -6.90 10.23
C GLY A 363 -3.03 -7.26 8.74
N PRO A 364 -4.09 -6.75 8.07
CA PRO A 364 -4.30 -6.99 6.64
C PRO A 364 -3.28 -6.23 5.80
N ARG A 365 -3.19 -6.51 4.50
CA ARG A 365 -2.40 -5.68 3.57
C ARG A 365 -3.11 -4.35 3.37
N GLY A 366 -2.51 -3.28 3.90
CA GLY A 366 -2.95 -1.90 3.82
C GLY A 366 -1.87 -0.96 4.34
N ALA A 367 -2.20 0.31 4.52
CA ALA A 367 -1.31 1.29 5.12
C ALA A 367 -2.06 2.38 5.90
N MET A 368 -1.30 3.09 6.75
CA MET A 368 -1.76 4.25 7.49
C MET A 368 -0.78 5.41 7.29
N ILE A 369 -1.32 6.63 7.28
CA ILE A 369 -0.55 7.87 7.24
C ILE A 369 -0.94 8.71 8.45
N PHE A 370 -0.06 8.79 9.45
CA PHE A 370 -0.23 9.66 10.59
C PHE A 370 0.43 11.02 10.31
N PHE A 371 -0.20 12.09 10.79
CA PHE A 371 0.30 13.45 10.60
C PHE A 371 0.05 14.33 11.82
N ARG A 372 1.00 15.22 12.11
CA ARG A 372 0.88 16.19 13.20
C ARG A 372 -0.26 17.20 12.97
N LYS A 373 -0.83 17.65 14.08
CA LYS A 373 -1.77 18.77 14.22
C LYS A 373 -1.23 19.77 15.24
N GLY A 374 -1.79 20.98 15.27
CA GLY A 374 -1.39 22.03 16.22
C GLY A 374 -0.21 22.88 15.74
N VAL A 375 0.56 23.43 16.67
CA VAL A 375 1.68 24.35 16.37
C VAL A 375 2.89 23.56 15.86
N ARG A 376 3.40 23.94 14.68
CA ARG A 376 4.64 23.39 14.10
C ARG A 376 5.87 24.12 14.61
N LYS A 377 5.84 25.46 14.60
CA LYS A 377 6.93 26.31 15.07
C LYS A 377 6.42 27.69 15.44
N VAL A 378 7.19 28.39 16.26
CA VAL A 378 6.97 29.80 16.56
C VAL A 378 8.02 30.61 15.81
N ASP A 379 7.60 31.64 15.07
CA ASP A 379 8.53 32.48 14.35
C ASP A 379 9.28 33.45 15.29
N LYS A 380 10.24 34.20 14.74
CA LYS A 380 11.05 35.16 15.53
C LYS A 380 10.21 36.28 16.18
N LYS A 381 8.96 36.48 15.76
CA LYS A 381 8.04 37.49 16.28
C LYS A 381 7.05 36.90 17.30
N GLY A 382 7.21 35.63 17.67
CA GLY A 382 6.30 34.95 18.60
C GLY A 382 5.01 34.45 17.94
N LYS A 383 4.87 34.53 16.60
CA LYS A 383 3.67 34.04 15.92
C LYS A 383 3.74 32.52 15.75
N GLU A 384 2.71 31.83 16.20
CA GLU A 384 2.54 30.40 15.97
C GLU A 384 2.25 30.11 14.49
N ILE A 385 3.01 29.17 13.94
CA ILE A 385 2.81 28.60 12.61
C ILE A 385 2.25 27.19 12.81
N MET A 386 1.00 27.00 12.41
CA MET A 386 0.30 25.72 12.55
C MET A 386 0.77 24.69 11.53
N TYR A 387 0.67 23.41 11.87
CA TYR A 387 0.71 22.34 10.89
C TYR A 387 -0.46 22.47 9.90
N ASN A 388 -0.16 22.27 8.61
CA ASN A 388 -1.14 22.13 7.55
C ASN A 388 -0.88 20.81 6.80
N LEU A 389 -1.10 19.69 7.48
CA LEU A 389 -0.83 18.35 6.95
C LEU A 389 -2.11 17.57 6.64
N GLU A 390 -3.13 17.69 7.50
CA GLU A 390 -4.38 16.92 7.39
C GLU A 390 -5.09 17.11 6.05
N GLY A 391 -5.41 18.36 5.69
CA GLY A 391 -6.09 18.69 4.45
C GLY A 391 -5.31 18.20 3.21
N PRO A 392 -4.04 18.58 3.03
CA PRO A 392 -3.23 18.14 1.89
C PRO A 392 -3.05 16.63 1.79
N ILE A 393 -2.78 15.94 2.90
CA ILE A 393 -2.59 14.48 2.90
C ILE A 393 -3.90 13.77 2.56
N ASN A 394 -5.01 14.15 3.20
CA ASN A 394 -6.31 13.57 2.90
C ASN A 394 -6.71 13.84 1.45
N PHE A 395 -6.51 15.06 0.95
CA PHE A 395 -6.78 15.40 -0.45
C PHE A 395 -5.91 14.59 -1.41
N SER A 396 -4.64 14.39 -1.10
CA SER A 396 -3.73 13.60 -1.94
C SER A 396 -4.15 12.13 -1.98
N VAL A 397 -4.62 11.55 -0.86
CA VAL A 397 -5.19 10.20 -0.88
C VAL A 397 -6.44 10.16 -1.75
N PHE A 398 -7.42 11.02 -1.46
CA PHE A 398 -8.66 11.17 -2.21
C PHE A 398 -9.08 12.65 -2.20
N PRO A 399 -9.38 13.27 -3.36
CA PRO A 399 -9.51 12.66 -4.70
C PRO A 399 -8.21 12.59 -5.52
N GLY A 400 -7.05 12.89 -4.92
CA GLY A 400 -5.80 13.08 -5.67
C GLY A 400 -5.29 11.83 -6.41
N HIS A 401 -5.30 10.66 -5.77
CA HIS A 401 -4.73 9.44 -6.36
C HIS A 401 -5.67 8.23 -6.32
N GLN A 402 -6.48 8.07 -5.26
CA GLN A 402 -7.42 6.96 -5.12
C GLN A 402 -8.86 7.40 -5.39
N GLY A 403 -9.73 6.44 -5.73
CA GLY A 403 -11.18 6.59 -5.70
C GLY A 403 -11.77 5.96 -4.42
N GLY A 404 -12.73 5.04 -4.57
CA GLY A 404 -13.37 4.31 -3.47
C GLY A 404 -12.41 3.60 -2.49
N PRO A 405 -12.53 3.84 -1.16
CA PRO A 405 -11.76 3.12 -0.14
C PRO A 405 -12.05 1.62 -0.05
N HIS A 406 -11.06 0.80 0.33
CA HIS A 406 -11.24 -0.63 0.56
C HIS A 406 -11.79 -0.90 1.97
N ASN A 407 -13.10 -0.75 2.14
CA ASN A 407 -13.74 -0.82 3.47
C ASN A 407 -13.56 -2.15 4.22
N HIS A 408 -13.51 -3.28 3.51
CA HIS A 408 -13.18 -4.59 4.08
C HIS A 408 -11.78 -4.63 4.68
N THR A 409 -10.79 -4.02 4.00
CA THR A 409 -9.42 -3.88 4.52
C THR A 409 -9.36 -2.93 5.72
N ILE A 410 -10.08 -1.79 5.68
CA ILE A 410 -10.16 -0.85 6.81
C ILE A 410 -10.79 -1.51 8.04
N THR A 411 -11.84 -2.31 7.83
CA THR A 411 -12.53 -3.06 8.89
C THR A 411 -11.62 -4.12 9.49
N ALA A 412 -10.92 -4.90 8.64
CA ALA A 412 -9.93 -5.88 9.07
C ALA A 412 -8.75 -5.21 9.81
N LEU A 413 -8.36 -4.01 9.41
CA LEU A 413 -7.33 -3.22 10.10
C LEU A 413 -7.80 -2.80 11.50
N ALA A 414 -9.06 -2.37 11.66
CA ALA A 414 -9.61 -2.05 12.96
C ALA A 414 -9.56 -3.25 13.93
N VAL A 415 -9.72 -4.49 13.43
CA VAL A 415 -9.53 -5.72 14.22
C VAL A 415 -8.07 -5.88 14.64
N ALA A 416 -7.13 -5.76 13.71
CA ALA A 416 -5.70 -5.87 13.99
C ALA A 416 -5.21 -4.82 15.00
N LEU A 417 -5.69 -3.58 14.90
CA LEU A 417 -5.34 -2.49 15.82
C LEU A 417 -5.86 -2.73 17.23
N LYS A 418 -7.03 -3.37 17.37
CA LYS A 418 -7.52 -3.83 18.69
C LYS A 418 -6.58 -4.88 19.29
N GLN A 419 -6.14 -5.85 18.47
CA GLN A 419 -5.21 -6.89 18.90
C GLN A 419 -3.85 -6.29 19.31
N ALA A 420 -3.36 -5.29 18.56
CA ALA A 420 -2.08 -4.62 18.82
C ALA A 420 -1.99 -3.95 20.19
N LYS A 421 -3.13 -3.55 20.77
CA LYS A 421 -3.21 -2.97 22.12
C LYS A 421 -3.20 -4.00 23.25
N GLY A 422 -3.38 -5.29 22.93
CA GLY A 422 -3.51 -6.34 23.94
C GLY A 422 -2.17 -6.70 24.60
N PRO A 423 -2.18 -7.13 25.88
CA PRO A 423 -0.96 -7.58 26.56
C PRO A 423 -0.30 -8.77 25.86
N GLU A 424 -1.08 -9.67 25.26
CA GLU A 424 -0.56 -10.79 24.46
C GLU A 424 0.24 -10.32 23.24
N PHE A 425 -0.19 -9.24 22.59
CA PHE A 425 0.55 -8.68 21.46
C PHE A 425 1.87 -8.05 21.92
N LYS A 426 1.89 -7.37 23.07
CA LYS A 426 3.13 -6.87 23.67
C LYS A 426 4.09 -8.01 24.00
N ALA A 427 3.59 -9.10 24.63
CA ALA A 427 4.40 -10.28 24.91
C ALA A 427 4.96 -10.91 23.63
N TYR A 428 4.15 -11.01 22.57
CA TYR A 428 4.58 -11.43 21.24
C TYR A 428 5.73 -10.56 20.70
N GLN A 429 5.60 -9.23 20.72
CA GLN A 429 6.64 -8.33 20.21
C GLN A 429 7.93 -8.40 21.04
N GLN A 430 7.84 -8.60 22.35
CA GLN A 430 9.02 -8.87 23.18
C GLN A 430 9.70 -10.19 22.79
N GLN A 431 8.92 -11.24 22.52
CA GLN A 431 9.46 -12.52 22.03
C GLN A 431 10.11 -12.36 20.65
N VAL A 432 9.55 -11.54 19.76
CA VAL A 432 10.15 -11.23 18.44
C VAL A 432 11.57 -10.67 18.60
N LEU A 433 11.78 -9.74 19.54
CA LEU A 433 13.10 -9.18 19.82
C LEU A 433 14.05 -10.21 20.46
N ARG A 434 13.59 -11.00 21.43
CA ARG A 434 14.41 -12.06 22.05
C ARG A 434 14.85 -13.12 21.04
N ASN A 435 13.94 -13.53 20.15
CA ASN A 435 14.24 -14.47 19.07
C ASN A 435 15.26 -13.90 18.08
N ALA A 436 15.16 -12.60 17.74
CA ALA A 436 16.17 -11.93 16.90
C ALA A 436 17.53 -11.85 17.61
N LYS A 437 17.56 -11.61 18.92
CA LYS A 437 18.80 -11.66 19.71
C LYS A 437 19.41 -13.05 19.81
N GLN A 438 18.59 -14.09 19.92
CA GLN A 438 19.10 -15.45 19.86
C GLN A 438 19.71 -15.79 18.49
N PHE A 439 19.17 -15.25 17.39
CA PHE A 439 19.85 -15.36 16.09
C PHE A 439 21.20 -14.66 16.10
N GLU A 440 21.31 -13.44 16.63
CA GLU A 440 22.59 -12.72 16.77
C GLU A 440 23.64 -13.56 17.49
N GLU A 441 23.29 -14.15 18.64
CA GLU A 441 24.18 -15.03 19.41
C GLU A 441 24.58 -16.29 18.64
N SER A 442 23.61 -16.93 17.98
CA SER A 442 23.83 -18.18 17.24
C SER A 442 24.74 -17.96 16.03
N PHE A 443 24.48 -16.92 15.25
CA PHE A 443 25.29 -16.59 14.08
C PHE A 443 26.67 -16.04 14.46
N GLY A 444 26.78 -15.33 15.59
CA GLY A 444 28.07 -14.98 16.17
C GLY A 444 28.91 -16.21 16.53
N THR A 445 28.30 -17.21 17.18
CA THR A 445 28.98 -18.49 17.51
C THR A 445 29.40 -19.25 16.25
N LEU A 446 28.58 -19.20 15.19
CA LEU A 446 28.86 -19.81 13.89
C LEU A 446 29.79 -18.95 12.99
N GLN A 447 30.34 -17.85 13.53
CA GLN A 447 31.28 -16.96 12.87
C GLN A 447 30.74 -16.37 11.56
N TYR A 448 29.48 -15.96 11.55
CA TYR A 448 28.93 -15.15 10.46
C TYR A 448 29.14 -13.68 10.75
N ASP A 449 29.49 -12.93 9.70
CA ASP A 449 29.47 -11.48 9.78
C ASP A 449 28.02 -10.99 9.68
N MET A 450 27.69 -10.00 10.48
CA MET A 450 26.38 -9.37 10.51
C MET A 450 26.57 -7.89 10.23
N VAL A 451 25.81 -7.33 9.27
CA VAL A 451 25.85 -5.88 9.03
C VAL A 451 25.47 -5.17 10.30
N SER A 452 26.29 -4.19 10.70
CA SER A 452 26.24 -3.48 11.98
C SER A 452 26.56 -4.30 13.23
N GLY A 453 27.03 -5.54 13.10
CA GLY A 453 27.48 -6.41 14.19
C GLY A 453 26.38 -7.08 15.01
N GLY A 454 25.10 -6.95 14.61
CA GLY A 454 23.96 -7.50 15.36
C GLY A 454 22.65 -6.78 15.03
N THR A 455 21.67 -6.87 15.94
CA THR A 455 20.34 -6.27 15.76
C THR A 455 19.75 -5.69 17.03
N ASP A 456 19.03 -4.58 16.92
CA ASP A 456 18.16 -4.03 17.97
C ASP A 456 16.67 -4.23 17.62
N THR A 457 16.38 -4.92 16.52
CA THR A 457 15.05 -4.99 15.89
C THR A 457 14.62 -6.45 15.67
N HIS A 458 13.68 -6.70 14.75
CA HIS A 458 13.16 -8.03 14.41
C HIS A 458 13.93 -8.74 13.29
N LEU A 459 14.98 -8.15 12.74
CA LEU A 459 15.71 -8.69 11.59
C LEU A 459 17.22 -8.68 11.78
N LEU A 460 17.91 -9.53 11.04
CA LEU A 460 19.36 -9.51 10.84
C LEU A 460 19.68 -9.49 9.35
N LEU A 461 20.83 -8.95 9.03
CA LEU A 461 21.40 -8.97 7.69
C LEU A 461 22.77 -9.65 7.76
N LEU A 462 22.81 -10.93 7.39
CA LEU A 462 24.03 -11.72 7.35
C LEU A 462 24.84 -11.33 6.11
N ASP A 463 26.13 -11.09 6.27
CA ASP A 463 27.08 -10.91 5.17
C ASP A 463 27.74 -12.26 4.86
N LEU A 464 27.35 -12.88 3.74
CA LEU A 464 27.84 -14.20 3.33
C LEU A 464 29.18 -14.13 2.61
N ARG A 465 29.69 -12.93 2.31
CA ARG A 465 31.01 -12.76 1.68
C ARG A 465 32.12 -13.33 2.55
N SER A 466 31.98 -13.26 3.88
CA SER A 466 32.91 -13.89 4.84
C SER A 466 32.92 -15.41 4.78
N LYS A 467 31.86 -16.03 4.24
CA LYS A 467 31.77 -17.47 3.95
C LYS A 467 32.10 -17.81 2.49
N ASN A 468 32.60 -16.85 1.71
CA ASN A 468 32.93 -17.00 0.29
C ASN A 468 31.77 -17.52 -0.57
N ILE A 469 30.54 -17.08 -0.28
CA ILE A 469 29.34 -17.42 -1.05
C ILE A 469 28.40 -16.20 -1.15
N ASP A 470 27.57 -16.15 -2.18
CA ASP A 470 26.58 -15.09 -2.36
C ASP A 470 25.18 -15.50 -1.87
N GLY A 471 24.36 -14.49 -1.54
CA GLY A 471 23.00 -14.70 -1.06
C GLY A 471 22.07 -15.30 -2.10
N ALA A 472 22.33 -15.13 -3.40
CA ALA A 472 21.44 -15.67 -4.43
C ALA A 472 21.53 -17.19 -4.58
N ARG A 473 22.73 -17.76 -4.39
CA ARG A 473 22.92 -19.21 -4.33
C ARG A 473 22.35 -19.81 -3.04
N VAL A 474 22.65 -19.18 -1.90
CA VAL A 474 22.18 -19.65 -0.59
C VAL A 474 20.65 -19.62 -0.52
N GLU A 475 20.02 -18.52 -0.93
CA GLU A 475 18.56 -18.39 -0.89
C GLU A 475 17.85 -19.49 -1.70
N ARG A 476 18.40 -19.88 -2.86
CA ARG A 476 17.84 -20.97 -3.67
C ARG A 476 17.92 -22.33 -2.96
N VAL A 477 19.04 -22.63 -2.30
CA VAL A 477 19.19 -23.90 -1.55
C VAL A 477 18.25 -23.90 -0.33
N LEU A 478 18.14 -22.79 0.39
CA LEU A 478 17.22 -22.63 1.51
C LEU A 478 15.75 -22.78 1.07
N GLU A 479 15.37 -22.19 -0.06
CA GLU A 479 14.03 -22.31 -0.65
C GLU A 479 13.67 -23.79 -0.90
N LEU A 480 14.57 -24.56 -1.51
CA LEU A 480 14.36 -25.99 -1.76
C LEU A 480 14.30 -26.83 -0.47
N ALA A 481 14.91 -26.34 0.61
CA ALA A 481 14.84 -26.91 1.96
C ALA A 481 13.60 -26.47 2.76
N ASN A 482 12.64 -25.75 2.16
CA ASN A 482 11.47 -25.15 2.85
C ASN A 482 11.84 -24.09 3.91
N ILE A 483 12.93 -23.36 3.69
CA ILE A 483 13.31 -22.17 4.47
C ILE A 483 13.16 -20.94 3.58
N ALA A 484 12.11 -20.15 3.83
CA ALA A 484 11.88 -18.91 3.10
C ALA A 484 12.68 -17.76 3.72
N ALA A 485 13.71 -17.30 3.04
CA ALA A 485 14.52 -16.13 3.39
C ALA A 485 14.63 -15.20 2.18
N ASN A 486 15.39 -14.10 2.31
CA ASN A 486 15.53 -13.15 1.22
C ASN A 486 16.99 -12.78 1.00
N LYS A 487 17.53 -13.07 -0.18
CA LYS A 487 18.79 -12.47 -0.65
C LYS A 487 18.67 -10.95 -0.65
N ASN A 488 19.65 -10.27 -0.09
CA ASN A 488 19.59 -8.82 0.11
C ASN A 488 20.99 -8.22 -0.01
N THR A 489 21.09 -7.04 -0.62
CA THR A 489 22.36 -6.30 -0.68
C THR A 489 22.92 -6.04 0.71
N VAL A 490 24.24 -6.03 0.83
CA VAL A 490 24.97 -5.52 1.98
C VAL A 490 25.80 -4.30 1.55
N PRO A 491 26.17 -3.39 2.48
CA PRO A 491 27.07 -2.28 2.15
C PRO A 491 28.35 -2.77 1.43
N GLY A 492 28.75 -2.05 0.39
CA GLY A 492 29.86 -2.40 -0.50
C GLY A 492 29.54 -3.40 -1.62
N ASP A 493 28.30 -3.91 -1.73
CA ASP A 493 27.92 -4.76 -2.86
C ASP A 493 27.94 -4.00 -4.19
N LYS A 494 28.52 -4.63 -5.23
CA LYS A 494 28.60 -4.07 -6.59
C LYS A 494 27.38 -4.38 -7.46
N SER A 495 26.54 -5.33 -7.05
CA SER A 495 25.40 -5.81 -7.83
C SER A 495 24.19 -6.08 -6.95
N ALA A 496 23.05 -5.45 -7.28
CA ALA A 496 21.77 -5.74 -6.64
C ALA A 496 21.19 -7.11 -7.05
N LEU A 497 21.63 -7.69 -8.18
CA LEU A 497 21.12 -8.96 -8.70
C LEU A 497 21.80 -10.19 -8.06
N ILE A 498 23.06 -10.05 -7.66
CA ILE A 498 23.84 -11.09 -7.00
C ILE A 498 24.39 -10.49 -5.70
N PRO A 499 23.50 -10.26 -4.71
CA PRO A 499 23.91 -9.62 -3.47
C PRO A 499 24.69 -10.58 -2.57
N GLY A 500 25.58 -10.03 -1.76
CA GLY A 500 26.38 -10.77 -0.79
C GLY A 500 25.62 -11.16 0.48
N GLY A 501 24.41 -10.65 0.70
CA GLY A 501 23.70 -10.82 1.97
C GLY A 501 22.49 -11.75 1.96
N LEU A 502 22.15 -12.21 3.16
CA LEU A 502 20.92 -12.91 3.48
C LEU A 502 20.19 -12.16 4.59
N ARG A 503 18.99 -11.66 4.29
CA ARG A 503 18.13 -10.98 5.25
C ARG A 503 17.12 -11.97 5.83
N ILE A 504 17.10 -12.04 7.16
CA ILE A 504 16.24 -12.93 7.94
C ILE A 504 15.57 -12.15 9.07
N GLY A 505 14.42 -12.63 9.56
CA GLY A 505 13.75 -12.05 10.71
C GLY A 505 12.85 -13.03 11.45
N SER A 506 12.43 -12.61 12.63
CA SER A 506 11.68 -13.42 13.60
C SER A 506 10.13 -13.29 13.60
N PRO A 507 9.44 -12.30 13.00
CA PRO A 507 8.00 -12.09 13.24
C PRO A 507 7.09 -13.28 12.91
N ALA A 508 7.24 -13.89 11.73
CA ALA A 508 6.33 -14.93 11.26
C ALA A 508 6.42 -16.20 12.09
N MET A 509 7.64 -16.71 12.33
CA MET A 509 7.83 -17.89 13.16
C MET A 509 7.48 -17.63 14.63
N THR A 510 7.74 -16.44 15.15
CA THR A 510 7.30 -16.09 16.51
C THR A 510 5.76 -16.11 16.62
N SER A 511 5.03 -15.74 15.57
CA SER A 511 3.56 -15.84 15.56
C SER A 511 3.05 -17.29 15.63
N ARG A 512 3.85 -18.27 15.19
CA ARG A 512 3.58 -19.70 15.35
C ARG A 512 4.00 -20.25 16.72
N GLY A 513 4.52 -19.41 17.62
CA GLY A 513 4.88 -19.78 18.98
C GLY A 513 6.35 -20.18 19.19
N LEU A 514 7.21 -20.03 18.16
CA LEU A 514 8.63 -20.34 18.29
C LEU A 514 9.31 -19.38 19.28
N GLN A 515 10.22 -19.94 20.08
CA GLN A 515 11.00 -19.25 21.11
C GLN A 515 12.51 -19.34 20.83
N GLU A 516 13.33 -18.83 21.74
CA GLU A 516 14.77 -18.66 21.55
C GLU A 516 15.44 -19.99 21.15
N LYS A 517 15.20 -21.09 21.88
CA LYS A 517 15.79 -22.40 21.55
C LYS A 517 15.48 -22.86 20.12
N ASP A 518 14.28 -22.58 19.64
CA ASP A 518 13.84 -22.91 18.28
C ASP A 518 14.59 -22.07 17.24
N PHE A 519 14.81 -20.79 17.53
CA PHE A 519 15.63 -19.90 16.69
C PHE A 519 17.10 -20.33 16.67
N GLY A 520 17.64 -20.85 17.78
CA GLY A 520 18.96 -21.49 17.81
C GLY A 520 19.04 -22.71 16.88
N GLN A 521 17.98 -23.52 16.82
CA GLN A 521 17.88 -24.65 15.88
C GLN A 521 17.76 -24.18 14.43
N ILE A 522 16.96 -23.15 14.16
CA ILE A 522 16.82 -22.58 12.81
C ILE A 522 18.18 -22.04 12.31
N ALA A 523 18.98 -21.41 13.17
CA ALA A 523 20.32 -20.94 12.80
C ALA A 523 21.22 -22.10 12.33
N LYS A 524 21.13 -23.28 12.98
CA LYS A 524 21.84 -24.50 12.55
C LYS A 524 21.35 -25.00 11.19
N PHE A 525 20.04 -24.98 10.93
CA PHE A 525 19.51 -25.34 9.61
C PHE A 525 20.00 -24.40 8.51
N ILE A 526 20.02 -23.08 8.76
CA ILE A 526 20.58 -22.10 7.82
C ILE A 526 22.06 -22.39 7.57
N HIS A 527 22.83 -22.62 8.64
CA HIS A 527 24.24 -22.94 8.51
C HIS A 527 24.48 -24.18 7.65
N ARG A 528 23.72 -25.26 7.88
CA ARG A 528 23.77 -26.47 7.03
C ARG A 528 23.42 -26.16 5.58
N GLY A 529 22.40 -25.33 5.33
CA GLY A 529 22.05 -24.88 3.99
C GLY A 529 23.17 -24.08 3.30
N VAL A 530 23.89 -23.24 4.04
CA VAL A 530 25.05 -22.50 3.53
C VAL A 530 26.20 -23.45 3.18
N GLU A 531 26.51 -24.43 4.03
CA GLU A 531 27.57 -25.41 3.75
C GLU A 531 27.23 -26.29 2.53
N ILE A 532 25.99 -26.79 2.42
CA ILE A 532 25.50 -27.49 1.22
C ILE A 532 25.67 -26.60 -0.02
N THR A 533 25.33 -25.32 0.08
CA THR A 533 25.49 -24.37 -1.05
C THR A 533 26.95 -24.26 -1.47
N ARG A 534 27.89 -24.18 -0.52
CA ARG A 534 29.33 -24.07 -0.79
C ARG A 534 29.87 -25.33 -1.46
N GLU A 535 29.50 -26.51 -0.93
CA GLU A 535 29.89 -27.80 -1.51
C GLU A 535 29.39 -27.96 -2.95
N LEU A 536 28.10 -27.68 -3.18
CA LEU A 536 27.52 -27.73 -4.51
C LEU A 536 28.19 -26.74 -5.46
N ASN A 537 28.39 -25.50 -5.02
CA ASN A 537 29.00 -24.47 -5.85
C ASN A 537 30.46 -24.78 -6.23
N ALA A 538 31.21 -25.47 -5.37
CA ALA A 538 32.56 -25.95 -5.68
C ALA A 538 32.57 -27.03 -6.77
N GLY A 539 31.49 -27.82 -6.89
CA GLY A 539 31.34 -28.85 -7.91
C GLY A 539 30.85 -28.34 -9.27
N VAL A 540 30.41 -27.08 -9.39
CA VAL A 540 29.90 -26.51 -10.64
C VAL A 540 31.07 -25.99 -11.49
N SER A 541 31.15 -26.45 -12.74
CA SER A 541 32.21 -26.05 -13.68
C SER A 541 32.12 -24.58 -14.13
N GLY A 542 30.91 -24.01 -14.09
CA GLY A 542 30.63 -22.62 -14.46
C GLY A 542 30.62 -21.64 -13.27
N LYS A 543 30.94 -20.37 -13.52
CA LYS A 543 30.98 -19.32 -12.49
C LYS A 543 29.67 -18.54 -12.37
N LYS A 544 28.74 -18.68 -13.31
CA LYS A 544 27.50 -17.88 -13.34
C LYS A 544 26.45 -18.50 -12.41
N LEU A 545 25.55 -17.67 -11.90
CA LEU A 545 24.42 -18.12 -11.09
C LEU A 545 23.51 -19.09 -11.87
N LYS A 546 23.40 -18.91 -13.19
CA LYS A 546 22.63 -19.81 -14.07
C LYS A 546 23.19 -21.23 -14.03
N ASP A 547 24.50 -21.38 -14.20
CA ASP A 547 25.20 -22.68 -14.19
C ASP A 547 24.95 -23.43 -12.87
N PHE A 548 25.00 -22.71 -11.74
CA PHE A 548 24.66 -23.25 -10.43
C PHE A 548 23.21 -23.73 -10.34
N LYS A 549 22.25 -22.92 -10.81
CA LYS A 549 20.82 -23.29 -10.79
C LYS A 549 20.51 -24.49 -11.69
N GLU A 550 21.14 -24.58 -12.84
CA GLU A 550 20.99 -25.72 -13.76
C GLU A 550 21.54 -27.01 -13.15
N SER A 551 22.71 -26.94 -12.50
CA SER A 551 23.28 -28.08 -11.79
C SER A 551 22.44 -28.53 -10.59
N LEU A 552 21.79 -27.59 -9.89
CA LEU A 552 20.96 -27.87 -8.72
C LEU A 552 19.57 -28.41 -9.08
N GLY A 553 18.97 -27.92 -10.18
CA GLY A 553 17.62 -28.26 -10.60
C GLY A 553 16.55 -27.96 -9.52
N ASP A 554 15.74 -28.97 -9.22
CA ASP A 554 14.74 -28.96 -8.13
C ASP A 554 15.30 -29.51 -6.80
N GLY A 555 16.60 -29.86 -6.77
CA GLY A 555 17.27 -30.41 -5.60
C GLY A 555 16.93 -31.88 -5.29
N SER A 556 16.09 -32.55 -6.08
CA SER A 556 15.68 -33.94 -5.85
C SER A 556 16.87 -34.93 -5.82
N ASN A 557 17.89 -34.65 -6.62
CA ASN A 557 19.11 -35.49 -6.72
C ASN A 557 20.18 -35.14 -5.67
N VAL A 558 19.92 -34.21 -4.75
CA VAL A 558 20.89 -33.80 -3.71
C VAL A 558 20.45 -34.37 -2.36
N GLU A 559 21.04 -35.51 -1.98
CA GLU A 559 20.64 -36.27 -0.78
C GLU A 559 20.69 -35.43 0.51
N GLN A 560 21.78 -34.70 0.75
CA GLN A 560 21.93 -33.83 1.92
C GLN A 560 20.84 -32.74 2.00
N LEU A 561 20.42 -32.22 0.84
CA LEU A 561 19.36 -31.21 0.75
C LEU A 561 17.98 -31.83 1.03
N GLN A 562 17.70 -33.03 0.53
CA GLN A 562 16.46 -33.74 0.86
C GLN A 562 16.39 -34.11 2.34
N SER A 563 17.52 -34.51 2.94
CA SER A 563 17.62 -34.72 4.39
C SER A 563 17.34 -33.42 5.17
N LEU A 564 17.97 -32.30 4.80
CA LEU A 564 17.71 -31.01 5.44
C LEU A 564 16.23 -30.60 5.30
N LYS A 565 15.66 -30.72 4.09
CA LYS A 565 14.25 -30.43 3.83
C LYS A 565 13.33 -31.24 4.74
N LYS A 566 13.59 -32.55 4.88
CA LYS A 566 12.81 -33.43 5.74
C LYS A 566 12.84 -32.96 7.20
N GLU A 567 14.03 -32.68 7.72
CA GLU A 567 14.19 -32.19 9.10
C GLU A 567 13.50 -30.83 9.31
N VAL A 568 13.59 -29.92 8.34
CA VAL A 568 12.91 -28.62 8.39
C VAL A 568 11.39 -28.79 8.42
N VAL A 569 10.84 -29.65 7.57
CA VAL A 569 9.39 -29.91 7.53
C VAL A 569 8.92 -30.57 8.83
N ASP A 570 9.65 -31.58 9.30
CA ASP A 570 9.33 -32.30 10.54
C ASP A 570 9.42 -31.37 11.76
N PHE A 571 10.34 -30.40 11.76
CA PHE A 571 10.43 -29.34 12.76
C PHE A 571 9.27 -28.34 12.65
N ALA A 572 9.01 -27.80 11.47
CA ALA A 572 7.97 -26.78 11.27
C ALA A 572 6.55 -27.31 11.57
N LYS A 573 6.27 -28.60 11.33
CA LYS A 573 4.97 -29.22 11.61
C LYS A 573 4.64 -29.34 13.10
N GLN A 574 5.61 -29.19 14.01
CA GLN A 574 5.40 -29.27 15.46
C GLN A 574 4.67 -28.04 16.02
N PHE A 575 4.67 -26.93 15.28
CA PHE A 575 4.10 -25.67 15.70
C PHE A 575 2.69 -25.44 15.12
N PRO A 576 1.79 -24.73 15.83
CA PRO A 576 0.44 -24.45 15.34
C PRO A 576 0.44 -23.70 14.00
N THR A 577 -0.64 -23.89 13.25
CA THR A 577 -1.01 -23.01 12.13
C THR A 577 -1.62 -21.73 12.67
N VAL A 578 -1.56 -20.64 11.88
CA VAL A 578 -2.09 -19.33 12.30
C VAL A 578 -3.06 -18.84 11.23
N GLY A 579 -4.28 -18.55 11.64
CA GLY A 579 -5.35 -18.07 10.76
C GLY A 579 -6.26 -19.15 10.20
N TYR A 580 -5.87 -20.42 10.31
CA TYR A 580 -6.64 -21.59 9.87
C TYR A 580 -6.30 -22.80 10.73
N GLU A 581 -7.18 -23.79 10.74
CA GLU A 581 -7.00 -25.04 11.48
C GLU A 581 -6.47 -26.17 10.58
N PRO A 582 -5.65 -27.11 11.09
CA PRO A 582 -5.21 -28.27 10.31
C PRO A 582 -6.37 -29.14 9.80
N ALA A 583 -7.51 -29.10 10.49
CA ALA A 583 -8.73 -29.79 10.08
C ALA A 583 -9.33 -29.24 8.77
N GLU A 584 -9.12 -27.95 8.49
CA GLU A 584 -9.57 -27.23 7.29
C GLU A 584 -8.66 -27.47 6.07
N MET A 585 -7.51 -28.14 6.26
CA MET A 585 -6.54 -28.41 5.19
C MET A 585 -6.88 -29.70 4.44
N ARG A 586 -6.83 -29.63 3.10
CA ARG A 586 -6.88 -30.76 2.17
C ARG A 586 -5.61 -31.62 2.24
N TYR A 587 -4.45 -30.98 2.40
CA TYR A 587 -3.15 -31.65 2.44
C TYR A 587 -2.51 -31.54 3.83
N ARG A 588 -2.50 -32.64 4.59
CA ARG A 588 -2.06 -32.67 5.99
C ARG A 588 -0.63 -33.20 6.16
#